data_AF-A0A512LAH8-F1
#
_entry.id   AF-A0A512LAH8-F1
#
_cell.length_a   1.000
_cell.length_b   1.000
_cell.length_c   1.000
_cell.angle_alpha   90.00
_cell.angle_beta   90.00
_cell.angle_gamma   90.00
#
_symmetry.space_group_name_H-M   'P 1'
#
loop_
_entity.id
_entity.type
_entity.pdbx_description
1 polymer ?
#
loop_
_entity_poly.entity_id
_entity_poly.type
_entity_poly.pdbx_seq_one_letter_code
_entity_poly.pdbx_strand_id
1 'polypeptide(L)'
;MRKTYVGIDQDQYGGMSAMGAIVKDAWLFGILPETETCVGWDVSRIQMVYDKTQAEWDKYGCLASNLPPELRERHARIHAAAIERAKALGWEPEMYLSE
;
A
#
# COMPACT_ATOMS: atom_id res chain seq x y z
N MET A 1 -17.77 -19.24 3.39
CA MET A 1 -17.56 -18.00 2.60
C MET A 1 -16.07 -17.67 2.64
N ARG A 2 -15.43 -17.46 1.48
CA ARG A 2 -14.03 -17.04 1.42
C ARG A 2 -13.98 -15.53 1.68
N LYS A 3 -13.23 -15.09 2.69
CA LYS A 3 -13.03 -13.65 2.94
C LYS A 3 -12.20 -13.09 1.78
N THR A 4 -12.73 -12.06 1.13
CA THR A 4 -12.05 -11.33 0.07
C THR A 4 -11.78 -9.90 0.51
N TYR A 5 -10.73 -9.32 -0.05
CA TYR A 5 -10.36 -7.94 0.17
C TYR A 5 -11.42 -7.01 -0.42
N VAL A 6 -11.81 -6.00 0.34
CA VAL A 6 -12.80 -4.99 -0.06
C VAL A 6 -12.28 -4.04 -1.13
N GLY A 7 -10.98 -4.08 -1.39
CA GLY A 7 -10.26 -3.19 -2.30
C GLY A 7 -9.74 -1.95 -1.60
N ILE A 8 -8.62 -1.41 -2.09
CA ILE A 8 -7.91 -0.31 -1.43
C ILE A 8 -8.77 0.94 -1.25
N ASP A 9 -9.71 1.18 -2.17
CA ASP A 9 -10.61 2.33 -2.11
C ASP A 9 -11.56 2.33 -0.90
N GLN A 10 -11.98 1.13 -0.49
CA GLN A 10 -12.94 0.88 0.60
C GLN A 10 -12.26 0.30 1.84
N ASP A 11 -10.93 0.18 1.82
CA ASP A 11 -10.14 -0.31 2.92
C ASP A 11 -10.07 0.72 4.06
N GLN A 12 -9.56 0.31 5.22
CA GLN A 12 -9.39 1.17 6.39
C GLN A 12 -8.69 2.49 6.00
N TYR A 13 -9.40 3.61 6.18
CA TYR A 13 -8.98 4.95 5.77
C TYR A 13 -8.45 5.04 4.32
N GLY A 14 -9.03 4.28 3.39
CA GLY A 14 -8.66 4.31 1.97
C GLY A 14 -7.30 3.66 1.68
N GLY A 15 -6.93 2.61 2.41
CA GLY A 15 -5.72 1.82 2.15
C GLY A 15 -4.62 1.94 3.21
N MET A 16 -4.97 2.33 4.43
CA MET A 16 -4.05 2.39 5.58
C MET A 16 -3.94 1.07 6.34
N SER A 17 -4.61 0.01 5.90
CA SER A 17 -4.40 -1.34 6.43
C SER A 17 -3.10 -1.96 5.88
N ALA A 18 -2.67 -3.09 6.47
CA ALA A 18 -1.57 -3.88 5.94
C ALA A 18 -1.80 -4.34 4.49
N MET A 19 -3.04 -4.68 4.13
CA MET A 19 -3.39 -5.10 2.77
C MET A 19 -3.30 -3.92 1.80
N GLY A 20 -3.75 -2.74 2.23
CA GLY A 20 -3.61 -1.50 1.46
C GLY A 20 -2.15 -1.08 1.27
N ALA A 21 -1.29 -1.30 2.27
CA ALA A 21 0.15 -1.09 2.14
C ALA A 21 0.77 -1.98 1.06
N ILE A 22 0.42 -3.28 1.04
CA ILE A 22 0.88 -4.23 0.01
C ILE A 22 0.49 -3.77 -1.40
N VAL A 23 -0.76 -3.29 -1.56
CA VAL A 23 -1.23 -2.79 -2.86
C VAL A 23 -0.43 -1.55 -3.31
N LYS A 24 -0.14 -0.62 -2.39
CA LYS A 24 0.68 0.57 -2.68
C LYS A 24 2.13 0.21 -3.04
N ASP A 25 2.73 -0.76 -2.36
CA ASP A 25 4.06 -1.26 -2.69
C ASP A 25 4.09 -1.96 -4.06
N ALA A 26 3.02 -2.69 -4.39
CA ALA A 26 2.87 -3.31 -5.69
C ALA A 26 2.74 -2.28 -6.81
N TRP A 27 2.03 -1.18 -6.55
CA TRP A 27 2.00 -0.03 -7.45
C TRP A 27 3.37 0.61 -7.61
N LEU A 28 4.08 0.86 -6.50
CA LEU A 28 5.43 1.44 -6.50
C LEU A 28 6.38 0.69 -7.44
N PHE A 29 6.48 -0.64 -7.28
CA PHE A 29 7.37 -1.46 -8.11
C PHE A 29 6.80 -1.83 -9.48
N GLY A 30 5.58 -1.39 -9.80
CA GLY A 30 4.92 -1.74 -11.06
C GLY A 30 4.54 -3.21 -11.19
N ILE A 31 4.46 -3.94 -10.07
CA ILE A 31 3.91 -5.30 -10.01
C ILE A 31 2.41 -5.27 -10.35
N LEU A 32 1.73 -4.20 -9.93
CA LEU A 32 0.36 -3.88 -10.30
C LEU A 32 0.28 -2.47 -10.89
N PRO A 33 -0.65 -2.23 -11.84
CA PRO A 33 -0.94 -0.86 -12.26
C PRO A 33 -1.64 -0.11 -11.12
N GLU A 34 -1.43 1.20 -11.03
CA GLU A 34 -2.06 2.08 -10.02
C GLU A 34 -3.60 2.11 -10.11
N THR A 35 -4.19 1.56 -11.18
CA THR A 35 -5.64 1.40 -11.35
C THR A 35 -6.19 0.09 -10.78
N GLU A 36 -5.34 -0.87 -10.42
CA GLU A 36 -5.78 -2.14 -9.82
C GLU A 36 -6.01 -1.96 -8.31
N THR A 37 -7.26 -2.06 -7.90
CA THR A 37 -7.70 -1.81 -6.52
C THR A 37 -7.78 -3.08 -5.68
N CYS A 38 -7.60 -4.26 -6.29
CA CYS A 38 -7.62 -5.57 -5.66
C CYS A 38 -8.98 -5.97 -5.04
N VAL A 39 -10.09 -5.36 -5.47
CA VAL A 39 -11.45 -5.71 -5.01
C VAL A 39 -11.74 -7.19 -5.31
N GLY A 40 -12.22 -7.92 -4.30
CA GLY A 40 -12.61 -9.32 -4.45
C GLY A 40 -11.45 -10.31 -4.43
N TRP A 41 -10.21 -9.84 -4.26
CA TRP A 41 -9.05 -10.72 -4.15
C TRP A 41 -9.09 -11.51 -2.85
N ASP A 42 -8.73 -12.79 -2.91
CA ASP A 42 -8.52 -13.59 -1.70
C ASP A 42 -7.15 -13.32 -1.06
N VAL A 43 -6.97 -13.83 0.15
CA VAL A 43 -5.72 -13.69 0.91
C VAL A 43 -4.53 -14.29 0.16
N SER A 44 -4.70 -15.42 -0.55
CA SER A 44 -3.61 -16.06 -1.29
C SER A 44 -3.10 -15.18 -2.43
N ARG A 45 -4.00 -14.51 -3.17
CA ARG A 45 -3.63 -13.61 -4.26
C ARG A 45 -2.90 -12.37 -3.74
N ILE A 46 -3.30 -11.84 -2.58
CA ILE A 46 -2.59 -10.73 -1.93
C ILE A 46 -1.23 -11.19 -1.40
N GLN A 47 -1.14 -12.39 -0.82
CA GLN A 47 0.13 -12.96 -0.37
C GLN A 47 1.13 -13.11 -1.51
N MET A 48 0.69 -13.56 -2.69
CA MET A 48 1.55 -13.62 -3.88
C MET A 48 2.09 -12.25 -4.31
N VAL A 49 1.31 -11.19 -4.12
CA VAL A 49 1.78 -9.83 -4.41
C VAL A 49 2.75 -9.36 -3.35
N TYR A 50 2.45 -9.62 -2.08
CA TYR A 50 3.36 -9.36 -0.97
C TYR A 50 4.74 -10.00 -1.17
N ASP A 51 4.78 -11.28 -1.56
CA ASP A 51 6.05 -11.99 -1.76
C ASP A 51 6.88 -11.33 -2.88
N LYS A 52 6.23 -10.84 -3.94
CA LYS A 52 6.88 -10.11 -5.03
C LYS A 52 7.36 -8.73 -4.58
N THR A 53 6.53 -7.98 -3.86
CA THR A 53 6.92 -6.66 -3.34
C THR A 53 8.07 -6.78 -2.35
N GLN A 54 8.07 -7.82 -1.52
CA GLN A 54 9.14 -8.08 -0.57
C GLN A 54 10.45 -8.40 -1.30
N ALA A 55 10.42 -9.25 -2.33
CA ALA A 55 11.59 -9.53 -3.15
C ALA A 55 12.16 -8.28 -3.85
N GLU A 56 11.32 -7.31 -4.22
CA GLU A 56 11.79 -6.02 -4.74
C GLU A 56 12.39 -5.14 -3.64
N TRP A 57 11.73 -5.05 -2.48
CA TRP A 57 12.25 -4.31 -1.32
C TRP A 57 13.60 -4.85 -0.83
N ASP A 58 13.80 -6.17 -0.85
CA ASP A 58 15.05 -6.82 -0.44
C ASP A 58 16.25 -6.31 -1.24
N LYS A 59 16.07 -5.95 -2.52
CA LYS A 59 17.12 -5.37 -3.37
C LYS A 59 17.61 -4.01 -2.87
N TYR A 60 16.76 -3.31 -2.12
CA TYR A 60 17.05 -1.99 -1.54
C TYR A 60 17.23 -2.06 -0.02
N GLY A 61 17.37 -3.25 0.55
CA GLY A 61 17.51 -3.46 1.99
C GLY A 61 16.27 -3.04 2.79
N CYS A 62 15.08 -3.09 2.17
CA CYS A 62 13.80 -2.71 2.77
C CYS A 62 13.75 -1.26 3.27
N LEU A 63 14.51 -0.35 2.64
CA LEU A 63 14.57 1.05 3.01
C LEU A 63 14.20 1.95 1.82
N ALA A 64 13.18 2.79 1.99
CA ALA A 64 12.78 3.78 0.99
C ALA A 64 13.91 4.77 0.64
N SER A 65 14.84 5.03 1.58
CA SER A 65 16.02 5.86 1.34
C SER A 65 16.99 5.28 0.30
N ASN A 66 17.00 3.96 0.13
CA ASN A 66 17.88 3.26 -0.81
C ASN A 66 17.26 3.15 -2.21
N LEU A 67 15.99 3.55 -2.38
CA LEU A 67 15.35 3.56 -3.69
C LEU A 67 16.06 4.54 -4.64
N PRO A 68 16.16 4.22 -5.94
CA PRO A 68 16.58 5.17 -6.96
C PRO A 68 15.60 6.35 -7.04
N PRO A 69 16.03 7.52 -7.55
CA PRO A 69 15.24 8.75 -7.53
C PRO A 69 13.80 8.58 -8.07
N GLU A 70 13.63 7.89 -9.19
CA GLU A 70 12.32 7.64 -9.80
C GLU A 70 11.37 6.87 -8.86
N LEU A 71 11.83 5.76 -8.29
CA LEU A 71 11.02 4.97 -7.34
C LEU A 71 10.76 5.75 -6.06
N ARG A 72 11.72 6.56 -5.60
CA ARG A 72 11.54 7.40 -4.41
C ARG A 72 10.47 8.47 -4.63
N GLU A 73 10.48 9.13 -5.79
CA GLU A 73 9.45 10.10 -6.18
C GLU A 73 8.07 9.43 -6.27
N ARG A 74 8.02 8.24 -6.87
CA ARG A 74 6.78 7.46 -6.95
C ARG A 74 6.25 7.06 -5.58
N HIS A 75 7.11 6.56 -4.69
CA HIS A 75 6.77 6.23 -3.31
C HIS A 75 6.22 7.46 -2.59
N ALA A 76 6.92 8.61 -2.67
CA ALA A 76 6.47 9.85 -2.05
C ALA A 76 5.09 10.28 -2.56
N ARG A 77 4.84 10.24 -3.87
CA ARG A 77 3.53 10.58 -4.47
C ARG A 77 2.42 9.65 -4.00
N ILE A 78 2.64 8.33 -4.03
CA ILE A 78 1.65 7.33 -3.62
C ILE A 78 1.30 7.50 -2.13
N HIS A 79 2.30 7.67 -1.27
CA HIS A 79 2.08 7.83 0.17
C HIS A 79 1.43 9.16 0.51
N ALA A 80 1.81 10.26 -0.15
CA ALA A 80 1.15 11.54 0.03
C ALA A 80 -0.34 11.48 -0.35
N ALA A 81 -0.66 10.88 -1.51
CA ALA A 81 -2.05 10.70 -1.93
C ALA A 81 -2.85 9.81 -0.95
N ALA A 82 -2.23 8.74 -0.44
CA ALA A 82 -2.85 7.88 0.56
C ALA A 82 -3.13 8.62 1.88
N ILE A 83 -2.19 9.45 2.35
CA ILE A 83 -2.35 10.27 3.56
C ILE A 83 -3.48 11.29 3.37
N GLU A 84 -3.52 12.00 2.26
CA GLU A 84 -4.58 13.00 2.00
C GLU A 84 -5.96 12.34 1.91
N ARG A 85 -6.04 11.16 1.28
CA ARG A 85 -7.27 10.37 1.27
C ARG A 85 -7.67 9.91 2.67
N ALA A 86 -6.71 9.41 3.46
CA ALA A 86 -6.98 8.97 4.81
C ALA A 86 -7.53 10.12 5.66
N LYS A 87 -6.92 11.31 5.59
CA LYS A 87 -7.40 12.52 6.28
C LYS A 87 -8.82 12.89 5.86
N ALA A 88 -9.14 12.84 4.56
CA ALA A 88 -10.49 13.09 4.06
C ALA A 88 -11.52 12.07 4.58
N LEU A 89 -11.08 10.86 4.95
CA LEU A 89 -11.87 9.81 5.58
C LEU A 89 -11.85 9.87 7.13
N GLY A 90 -11.35 10.95 7.71
CA GLY A 90 -11.33 11.18 9.15
C GLY A 90 -10.12 10.59 9.88
N TRP A 91 -9.05 10.22 9.16
CA TRP A 91 -7.80 9.79 9.79
C TRP A 91 -6.99 10.99 10.28
N GLU A 92 -6.70 11.04 11.57
CA GLU A 92 -5.78 11.99 12.18
C GLU A 92 -4.47 11.28 12.58
N PRO A 93 -3.28 11.83 12.24
CA PRO A 93 -1.99 11.29 12.66
C PRO A 93 -1.86 11.06 14.18
N GLU A 94 -2.53 11.90 14.95
CA GLU A 94 -2.52 11.92 16.41
C GLU A 94 -3.39 10.83 17.04
N MET A 95 -4.22 10.10 16.28
CA MET A 95 -5.08 9.02 16.81
C MET A 95 -4.31 7.89 17.51
N TYR A 96 -3.02 7.73 17.23
CA TYR A 96 -2.15 6.74 17.85
C TYR A 96 -1.20 7.34 18.90
N LEU A 97 -1.31 8.65 19.15
CA LEU A 97 -0.65 9.35 20.25
C LEU A 97 -1.62 9.44 21.44
N SER A 98 -1.99 8.28 21.98
CA SER A 98 -2.58 8.21 23.32
C SER A 98 -1.49 7.87 24.33
N GLU A 99 -1.31 8.73 25.33
CA GLU A 99 -0.47 8.52 26.52
C GLU A 99 -0.90 7.31 27.37
#